data_AF-A0A842IEY7-F1
#
_entry.id   AF-A0A842IEY7-F1
#
_cell.length_a   1.000
_cell.length_b   1.000
_cell.length_c   1.000
_cell.angle_alpha   90.00
_cell.angle_beta   90.00
_cell.angle_gamma   90.00
#
_symmetry.space_group_name_H-M   'P 1'
#
loop_
_entity.id
_entity.type
_entity.pdbx_description
1 polymer ?
#
loop_
_entity_poly.entity_id
_entity_poly.type
_entity_poly.pdbx_seq_one_letter_code
_entity_poly.pdbx_strand_id
1 'polypeptide(L)'
;MKNVLQVLFLVICLYSCSNNSGESEGERFEFIQVYTTDVTVGGVVGTEERTFEVGEIYEGTDSGGASIKIRIAEHSERNEDCPDSWCYQEFLDIPREYLREIK
;
A
#
# COMPACT_ATOMS: atom_id res chain seq x y z
N MET A 1 -16.27 41.67 -25.43
CA MET A 1 -15.90 41.31 -24.04
C MET A 1 -16.84 40.22 -23.48
N LYS A 2 -16.89 39.05 -24.12
CA LYS A 2 -17.64 37.87 -23.63
C LYS A 2 -16.78 36.60 -23.65
N ASN A 3 -15.78 36.59 -24.54
CA ASN A 3 -14.92 35.44 -24.78
C ASN A 3 -13.70 35.37 -23.84
N VAL A 4 -13.40 36.44 -23.08
CA VAL A 4 -12.29 36.45 -22.11
C VAL A 4 -12.71 35.77 -20.80
N LEU A 5 -14.00 35.88 -20.44
CA LEU A 5 -14.53 35.30 -19.20
C LEU A 5 -14.58 33.77 -19.25
N GLN A 6 -14.79 33.18 -20.44
CA GLN A 6 -14.78 31.72 -20.63
C GLN A 6 -13.37 31.12 -20.52
N VAL A 7 -12.33 31.83 -20.99
CA VAL A 7 -10.94 31.36 -20.88
C VAL A 7 -10.47 31.36 -19.43
N LEU A 8 -10.91 32.33 -18.62
CA LEU A 8 -10.55 32.44 -17.21
C LEU A 8 -11.07 31.27 -16.36
N PHE A 9 -12.28 30.76 -16.65
CA PHE A 9 -12.82 29.59 -15.96
C PHE A 9 -12.07 28.30 -16.30
N LEU A 10 -11.57 28.17 -17.53
CA LEU A 10 -10.89 26.97 -18.00
C LEU A 10 -9.50 26.79 -17.34
N VAL A 11 -8.82 27.89 -17.00
CA VAL A 11 -7.50 27.85 -16.34
C VAL A 11 -7.60 27.44 -14.86
N ILE A 12 -8.69 27.79 -14.16
CA ILE A 12 -8.90 27.42 -12.75
C ILE A 12 -9.10 25.91 -12.60
N CYS A 13 -9.77 25.26 -13.56
CA CYS A 13 -9.97 23.81 -13.54
C CYS A 13 -8.68 23.01 -13.70
N LEU A 14 -7.61 23.60 -14.27
CA LEU A 14 -6.33 22.91 -14.46
C LEU A 14 -5.43 22.89 -13.21
N TYR A 15 -5.71 23.71 -12.19
CA TYR A 15 -4.92 23.77 -10.96
C TYR A 15 -5.41 22.82 -9.84
N SER A 16 -6.56 22.15 -10.00
CA SER A 16 -7.09 21.19 -8.99
C SER A 16 -6.53 19.77 -9.09
N CYS A 17 -5.60 19.49 -10.00
CA CYS A 17 -4.87 18.23 -10.03
C CYS A 17 -3.42 18.42 -9.54
N SER A 18 -3.25 19.01 -8.36
CA SER A 18 -2.08 18.76 -7.53
C SER A 18 -2.38 17.50 -6.72
N ASN A 19 -2.19 16.34 -7.32
CA ASN A 19 -2.16 15.10 -6.55
C ASN A 19 -0.89 15.16 -5.71
N ASN A 20 -1.05 15.62 -4.46
CA ASN A 20 -0.02 15.52 -3.45
C ASN A 20 0.14 14.03 -3.15
N SER A 21 0.87 13.32 -4.00
CA SER A 21 1.43 12.00 -3.69
C SER A 21 2.56 12.20 -2.70
N GLY A 22 2.22 12.75 -1.53
CA GLY A 22 2.96 12.46 -0.33
C GLY A 22 2.54 11.06 0.05
N GLU A 23 3.19 10.06 -0.56
CA GLU A 23 3.31 8.77 0.08
C GLU A 23 3.97 9.06 1.44
N SER A 24 3.16 9.09 2.50
CA SER A 24 3.71 8.91 3.83
C SER A 24 4.41 7.56 3.78
N GLU A 25 5.73 7.55 3.89
CA GLU A 25 6.49 6.32 4.17
C GLU A 25 5.73 5.61 5.30
N GLY A 26 5.20 4.43 5.00
CA GLY A 26 4.36 3.70 5.95
C GLY A 26 5.15 3.37 7.20
N GLU A 27 4.45 3.16 8.31
CA GLU A 27 5.08 2.59 9.51
C GLU A 27 5.70 1.23 9.13
N ARG A 28 6.89 0.93 9.65
CA ARG A 28 7.60 -0.31 9.34
C ARG A 28 7.40 -1.30 10.46
N PHE A 29 7.09 -2.55 10.11
CA PHE A 29 6.84 -3.63 11.06
C PHE A 29 7.74 -4.81 10.77
N GLU A 30 8.39 -5.32 11.81
CA GLU A 30 9.23 -6.52 11.77
C GLU A 30 8.45 -7.71 12.35
N PHE A 31 8.50 -8.85 11.67
CA PHE A 31 8.01 -10.12 12.21
C PHE A 31 8.90 -10.60 13.37
N ILE A 32 8.33 -10.75 14.56
CA ILE A 32 9.04 -11.24 15.75
C ILE A 32 8.81 -12.75 16.00
N GLN A 33 7.89 -13.35 15.25
CA GLN A 33 7.55 -14.77 15.29
C GLN A 33 7.21 -15.23 13.87
N VAL A 34 7.49 -16.50 13.56
CA VAL A 34 7.09 -17.11 12.28
C VAL A 34 5.56 -17.11 12.20
N TYR A 35 5.03 -16.67 11.06
CA TYR A 35 3.59 -16.65 10.81
C TYR A 35 3.29 -17.24 9.44
N THR A 36 2.36 -18.18 9.35
CA THR A 36 1.96 -18.79 8.06
C THR A 36 0.48 -18.53 7.84
N THR A 37 0.15 -18.05 6.65
CA THR A 37 -1.23 -17.81 6.24
C THR A 37 -1.38 -17.94 4.72
N ASP A 38 -2.59 -18.22 4.29
CA ASP A 38 -2.99 -18.06 2.91
C ASP A 38 -3.00 -16.57 2.52
N VAL A 39 -2.34 -16.24 1.42
CA VAL A 39 -2.36 -14.92 0.80
C VAL A 39 -2.98 -15.00 -0.58
N THR A 40 -3.73 -13.97 -0.97
CA THR A 40 -4.37 -13.90 -2.29
C THR A 40 -3.57 -12.98 -3.18
N VAL A 41 -2.89 -13.55 -4.18
CA VAL A 41 -2.00 -12.82 -5.09
C VAL A 41 -2.71 -12.56 -6.42
N GLY A 42 -2.58 -11.34 -6.94
CA GLY A 42 -3.25 -10.86 -8.15
C GLY A 42 -4.77 -10.74 -8.01
N GLY A 43 -5.29 -10.61 -6.78
CA GLY A 43 -6.71 -10.43 -6.45
C GLY A 43 -7.59 -11.68 -6.59
N VAL A 44 -7.62 -12.34 -7.76
CA VAL A 44 -8.48 -13.52 -8.05
C VAL A 44 -7.68 -14.68 -8.66
N VAL A 45 -6.38 -14.48 -8.92
CA VAL A 45 -5.59 -15.40 -9.76
C VAL A 45 -5.08 -16.61 -8.97
N GLY A 46 -4.83 -16.47 -7.66
CA GLY A 46 -4.46 -17.61 -6.83
C GLY A 46 -4.41 -17.28 -5.34
N THR A 47 -4.76 -18.28 -4.53
CA THR A 47 -4.43 -18.30 -3.09
C THR A 47 -3.21 -19.19 -2.94
N GLU A 48 -2.17 -18.67 -2.30
CA GLU A 48 -0.97 -19.43 -1.97
C GLU A 48 -0.66 -19.33 -0.47
N GLU A 49 -0.13 -20.40 0.10
CA GLU A 49 0.34 -20.38 1.49
C GLU A 49 1.68 -19.63 1.53
N ARG A 50 1.77 -18.62 2.40
CA ARG A 50 3.00 -17.85 2.63
C ARG A 50 3.42 -17.97 4.09
N THR A 51 4.68 -18.29 4.30
CA THR A 51 5.35 -18.22 5.60
C THR A 51 6.18 -16.94 5.66
N PHE A 52 5.91 -16.13 6.67
CA PHE A 52 6.67 -14.94 7.04
C PHE A 52 7.67 -15.32 8.13
N GLU A 53 8.94 -15.08 7.86
CA GLU A 53 10.03 -15.44 8.76
C GLU A 53 10.33 -14.33 9.77
N VAL A 54 10.95 -14.72 10.90
CA VAL A 54 11.39 -13.75 11.91
C VAL A 54 12.44 -12.81 11.31
N GLY A 55 12.24 -11.51 11.48
CA GLY A 55 13.11 -10.45 10.96
C GLY A 55 12.69 -9.91 9.59
N GLU A 56 11.67 -10.47 8.94
CA GLU A 56 11.09 -9.86 7.75
C GLU A 56 10.42 -8.53 8.10
N ILE A 57 10.60 -7.51 7.24
CA ILE A 57 10.11 -6.15 7.47
C ILE A 57 9.17 -5.74 6.35
N TYR A 58 8.03 -5.18 6.72
CA TYR A 58 7.03 -4.68 5.78
C TYR A 58 6.53 -3.29 6.19
N GLU A 59 6.13 -2.50 5.20
CA GLU A 59 5.36 -1.29 5.44
C GLU A 59 3.93 -1.64 5.85
N GLY A 60 3.32 -0.81 6.69
CA GLY A 60 1.96 -1.03 7.15
C GLY A 60 1.34 0.18 7.84
N THR A 61 0.20 -0.07 8.46
CA THR A 61 -0.51 0.92 9.26
C THR A 61 -1.08 0.25 10.51
N ASP A 62 -0.79 0.83 11.67
CA ASP A 62 -1.40 0.45 12.94
C ASP A 62 -2.62 1.34 13.26
N SER A 63 -3.81 0.74 13.32
CA SER A 63 -5.06 1.41 13.71
C SER A 63 -5.46 1.26 15.19
N GLY A 64 -4.60 0.70 16.04
CA GLY A 64 -4.84 0.42 17.47
C GLY A 64 -5.79 -0.76 17.79
N GLY A 65 -6.22 -1.55 16.80
CA GLY A 65 -7.09 -2.72 16.93
C GLY A 65 -6.43 -4.02 17.42
N ALA A 66 -6.85 -5.17 16.89
CA ALA A 66 -6.28 -6.50 17.20
C ALA A 66 -5.20 -6.94 16.19
N SER A 67 -5.26 -6.39 14.97
CA SER A 67 -4.33 -6.66 13.88
C SER A 67 -3.63 -5.37 13.43
N ILE A 68 -2.52 -5.54 12.73
CA ILE A 68 -1.80 -4.51 11.98
C ILE A 68 -1.93 -4.86 10.50
N LYS A 69 -2.20 -3.86 9.67
CA LYS A 69 -2.33 -4.07 8.22
C LYS A 69 -0.95 -3.84 7.58
N ILE A 70 -0.33 -4.89 7.04
CA ILE A 70 0.93 -4.79 6.31
C ILE A 70 0.68 -4.85 4.80
N ARG A 71 1.54 -4.20 4.01
CA ARG A 71 1.56 -4.26 2.55
C ARG A 71 2.52 -5.37 2.11
N ILE A 72 2.02 -6.40 1.43
CA ILE A 72 2.80 -7.60 1.06
C ILE A 72 3.24 -7.65 -0.40
N ALA A 73 2.67 -6.82 -1.27
CA ALA A 73 2.92 -6.88 -2.71
C ALA A 73 4.19 -6.13 -3.18
N GLU A 74 4.99 -5.56 -2.29
CA GLU A 74 6.22 -4.82 -2.67
C GLU A 74 7.29 -5.69 -3.36
N HIS A 75 7.17 -7.02 -3.28
CA HIS A 75 8.22 -7.97 -3.69
C HIS A 75 7.80 -9.01 -4.73
N SER A 76 6.70 -8.81 -5.46
CA SER A 76 6.40 -9.71 -6.58
C SER A 76 7.06 -9.20 -7.88
N GLU A 77 7.67 -10.08 -8.68
CA GLU A 77 8.14 -9.76 -10.04
C GLU A 77 7.05 -9.04 -10.87
N ARG A 78 5.78 -9.32 -10.54
CA ARG A 78 4.58 -8.75 -11.16
C ARG A 78 4.30 -7.29 -10.76
N ASN A 79 4.85 -6.81 -9.64
CA ASN A 79 4.81 -5.41 -9.23
C ASN A 79 6.10 -4.64 -9.59
N GLU A 80 7.25 -5.32 -9.74
CA GLU A 80 8.51 -4.67 -10.16
C GLU A 80 8.41 -4.05 -11.56
N ASP A 81 7.60 -4.62 -12.46
CA ASP A 81 7.39 -4.16 -13.84
C ASP A 81 6.11 -3.30 -14.02
N CYS A 82 5.49 -2.81 -12.96
CA CYS A 82 4.21 -2.11 -13.05
C CYS A 82 4.38 -0.59 -13.24
N PRO A 83 4.05 -0.02 -14.42
CA PRO A 83 4.36 1.38 -14.76
C PRO A 83 3.31 2.39 -14.29
N ASP A 84 2.19 1.94 -13.72
CA ASP A 84 1.02 2.80 -13.45
C ASP A 84 0.64 2.82 -11.96
N SER A 85 0.03 3.90 -11.49
CA SER A 85 -0.32 4.15 -10.07
C SER A 85 -1.37 3.22 -9.42
N TRP A 86 -1.80 2.17 -10.13
CA TRP A 86 -2.81 1.18 -9.72
C TRP A 86 -2.20 -0.22 -9.59
N CYS A 87 -0.87 -0.30 -9.46
CA CYS A 87 -0.17 -1.53 -9.12
C CYS A 87 -0.85 -2.24 -7.96
N TYR A 88 -0.90 -3.56 -8.02
CA TYR A 88 -1.61 -4.39 -7.07
C TYR A 88 -1.01 -4.17 -5.69
N GLN A 89 -1.64 -3.35 -4.87
CA GLN A 89 -1.29 -3.20 -3.46
C GLN A 89 -2.08 -4.26 -2.69
N GLU A 90 -1.40 -5.33 -2.30
CA GLU A 90 -2.00 -6.35 -1.45
C GLU A 90 -1.70 -6.03 -0.01
N PHE A 91 -2.76 -6.01 0.79
CA PHE A 91 -2.70 -5.78 2.21
C PHE A 91 -3.12 -7.03 2.94
N LEU A 92 -2.47 -7.29 4.07
CA LEU A 92 -2.74 -8.43 4.92
C LEU A 92 -2.87 -7.93 6.36
N ASP A 93 -3.96 -8.33 7.01
CA ASP A 93 -4.15 -8.06 8.43
C ASP A 93 -3.46 -9.17 9.25
N ILE A 94 -2.42 -8.79 9.99
CA ILE A 94 -1.59 -9.67 10.81
C ILE A 94 -1.90 -9.42 12.29
N PRO A 95 -2.11 -10.44 13.13
CA PRO A 95 -2.29 -10.24 14.56
C PRO A 95 -1.06 -9.56 15.19
N ARG A 96 -1.30 -8.60 16.08
CA ARG A 96 -0.24 -7.74 16.64
C ARG A 96 0.87 -8.49 17.33
N GLU A 97 0.56 -9.63 17.94
CA GLU A 97 1.53 -10.46 18.64
C GLU A 97 2.65 -11.01 17.74
N TYR A 98 2.48 -10.99 16.42
CA TYR A 98 3.51 -11.41 15.46
C TYR A 98 4.42 -10.28 14.99
N LEU A 99 4.07 -9.01 15.27
CA LEU A 99 4.74 -7.84 14.71
C LEU A 99 5.26 -6.89 15.79
N ARG A 100 6.36 -6.20 15.44
CA ARG A 100 6.91 -5.09 16.22
C ARG A 100 7.13 -3.90 15.29
N GLU A 101 6.58 -2.75 15.65
CA GLU A 101 6.91 -1.48 14.98
C GLU A 101 8.41 -1.18 15.15
N ILE A 102 9.07 -0.86 14.04
CA ILE A 102 10.47 -0.43 14.01
C ILE A 102 10.53 1.03 13.52
N LYS A 103 11.47 1.78 14.11
CA LYS A 103 11.70 3.20 13.78
C LYS A 103 12.83 3.36 12.79
#